data_AF-A0A8J6LLE4-F1
#
_entry.id   AF-A0A8J6LLE4-F1
#
_cell.length_a   1.000
_cell.length_b   1.000
_cell.length_c   1.000
_cell.angle_alpha   90.00
_cell.angle_beta   90.00
_cell.angle_gamma   90.00
#
_symmetry.space_group_name_H-M   'P 1'
#
loop_
_entity.id
_entity.type
_entity.pdbx_description
1 polymer ?
#
loop_
_entity_poly.entity_id
_entity_poly.type
_entity_poly.pdbx_seq_one_letter_code
_entity_poly.pdbx_strand_id
1 'polypeptide(L)'
;MKSFLEKSLVFGLGTFSLTREKAEKFLRDLEERGEVTAAEGKRILNELMEKGEQEKKALQETIQQTVGEIMKNLGYIRKEEYTALEERVKELEARLYGAPTAGETTE
;
A
#
# COMPACT_ATOMS: atom_id res chain seq x y z
N MET A 1 -1.89 21.55 24.33
CA MET A 1 -0.67 22.12 23.72
C MET A 1 -0.10 21.27 22.58
N LYS A 2 0.14 19.95 22.74
CA LYS A 2 0.65 19.08 21.64
C LYS A 2 -0.10 19.23 20.29
N SER A 3 -1.42 19.18 20.30
CA SER A 3 -2.20 19.32 19.05
C SER A 3 -2.18 20.71 18.44
N PHE A 4 -1.85 21.75 19.21
CA PHE A 4 -1.68 23.11 18.68
C PHE A 4 -0.34 23.26 17.96
N LEU A 5 0.71 22.62 18.48
CA LEU A 5 2.03 22.60 17.84
C LEU A 5 2.03 21.75 16.57
N GLU A 6 1.37 20.59 16.60
CA GLU A 6 1.17 19.76 15.41
C GLU A 6 0.37 20.51 14.34
N LYS A 7 -0.70 21.22 14.74
CA LYS A 7 -1.51 22.03 13.82
C LYS A 7 -0.76 23.22 13.25
N SER A 8 0.07 23.91 14.05
CA SER A 8 0.88 25.03 13.56
C SER A 8 2.00 24.57 12.61
N LEU A 9 2.58 23.39 12.84
CA LEU A 9 3.50 22.71 11.92
C LEU A 9 2.88 22.50 10.55
N VAL A 10 1.69 21.91 10.52
CA VAL A 10 0.96 21.61 9.29
C VAL A 10 0.57 22.90 8.55
N PHE A 11 0.24 23.96 9.29
CA PHE A 11 -0.08 25.27 8.70
C PHE A 11 1.15 26.01 8.16
N GLY A 12 2.29 25.94 8.85
CA GLY A 12 3.52 26.65 8.48
C GLY A 12 4.28 26.01 7.30
N LEU A 13 4.15 24.69 7.13
CA LEU A 13 4.86 23.95 6.07
C LEU A 13 4.01 23.72 4.80
N GLY A 14 2.73 24.05 4.89
CA GLY A 14 1.73 23.82 3.85
C GLY A 14 1.22 22.38 3.85
N THR A 15 -0.04 22.19 3.43
CA THR A 15 -0.72 20.89 3.40
C THR A 15 -0.15 19.91 2.37
N PHE A 16 0.69 20.38 1.44
CA PHE A 16 1.19 19.58 0.33
C PHE A 16 2.56 18.94 0.54
N SER A 17 3.38 19.39 1.51
CA SER A 17 4.77 18.92 1.59
C SER A 17 5.38 19.04 2.98
N LEU A 18 4.83 18.26 3.92
CA LEU A 18 5.47 18.00 5.21
C LEU A 18 6.60 16.98 5.00
N THR A 19 7.85 17.43 4.94
CA THR A 19 9.03 16.55 4.84
C THR A 19 9.78 16.50 6.17
N ARG A 20 10.63 15.48 6.34
CA ARG A 20 11.51 15.37 7.51
C ARG A 20 12.36 16.63 7.69
N GLU A 21 12.99 17.15 6.62
CA GLU A 21 13.83 18.35 6.73
C GLU A 21 13.04 19.57 7.18
N LYS A 22 11.80 19.72 6.69
CA LYS A 22 10.93 20.84 7.05
C LYS A 22 10.43 20.73 8.49
N ALA A 23 10.04 19.54 8.93
CA ALA A 23 9.63 19.30 10.31
C ALA A 23 10.79 19.55 11.28
N GLU A 24 11.99 19.08 10.94
CA GLU A 24 13.20 19.36 11.71
C GLU A 24 13.52 20.84 11.78
N LYS A 25 13.42 21.57 10.65
CA LYS A 25 13.66 23.01 10.61
C LYS A 25 12.69 23.75 11.52
N PHE A 26 11.40 23.43 11.45
CA PHE A 26 10.40 24.06 12.30
C PHE A 26 10.66 23.80 13.79
N LEU A 27 11.03 22.56 14.14
CA LEU A 27 11.35 22.23 15.54
C LEU A 27 12.61 22.94 16.03
N ARG A 28 13.62 23.13 15.16
CA ARG A 28 14.79 23.97 15.46
C ARG A 28 14.41 25.43 15.70
N ASP A 29 13.56 26.00 14.86
CA ASP A 29 13.08 27.38 15.04
C ASP A 29 12.33 27.55 16.38
N LEU A 30 11.57 26.55 16.82
CA LEU A 30 10.91 26.53 18.13
C LEU A 30 11.89 26.38 19.30
N GLU A 31 12.96 25.60 19.11
CA GLU A 31 14.03 25.46 20.10
C GLU A 31 14.80 26.77 20.29
N GLU A 32 15.14 27.45 19.20
CA GLU A 32 15.81 28.77 19.23
C GLU A 32 14.95 29.84 19.91
N ARG A 33 13.62 29.74 19.80
CA ARG A 33 12.66 30.61 20.48
C ARG A 33 12.44 30.25 21.94
N GLY A 34 13.01 29.14 22.42
CA GLY A 34 12.81 28.62 23.77
C GLY A 34 11.41 28.07 24.02
N GLU A 35 10.63 27.81 22.96
CA GLU A 35 9.26 27.28 23.05
C GLU A 35 9.24 25.77 23.26
N VAL A 36 10.32 25.07 22.86
CA VAL A 36 10.47 23.62 22.94
C VAL A 36 11.92 23.28 23.31
N THR A 37 12.13 22.28 24.16
CA THR A 37 13.49 21.79 24.44
C THR A 37 14.01 20.86 23.33
N ALA A 38 15.33 20.76 23.15
CA ALA A 38 15.95 19.84 22.18
C ALA A 38 15.42 18.39 22.30
N ALA A 39 15.23 17.93 23.55
CA ALA A 39 14.72 16.60 23.85
C ALA A 39 13.25 16.44 23.42
N GLU A 40 12.40 17.43 23.67
CA GLU A 40 11.01 17.43 23.25
C GLU A 40 10.86 17.54 21.74
N GLY A 41 11.66 18.37 21.08
CA GLY A 41 11.68 18.50 19.63
C GLY A 41 12.01 17.17 18.95
N LYS A 42 13.08 16.50 19.40
CA LYS A 42 13.45 15.17 18.89
C LYS A 42 12.36 14.12 19.12
N ARG A 43 11.68 14.14 20.27
CA ARG A 43 10.55 13.25 20.56
C ARG A 43 9.38 13.50 19.61
N ILE A 44 9.00 14.76 19.40
CA ILE A 44 7.90 15.15 18.50
C ILE A 44 8.20 14.75 17.06
N LEU A 45 9.43 14.97 16.60
CA LEU A 45 9.85 14.54 15.27
C LEU A 45 9.69 13.03 15.08
N ASN A 46 10.18 12.25 16.04
CA ASN A 46 10.10 10.79 15.97
C ASN A 46 8.65 10.30 15.97
N GLU A 47 7.80 10.81 16.87
CA GLU A 47 6.37 10.48 16.93
C GLU A 47 5.66 10.82 15.61
N LEU A 48 5.99 11.95 15.00
CA LEU A 48 5.42 12.38 13.73
C LEU A 48 5.85 11.48 12.56
N MET A 49 7.12 11.09 12.52
CA MET A 49 7.65 10.19 11.48
C MET A 49 7.07 8.78 11.61
N GLU A 50 6.99 8.25 12.84
CA GLU A 50 6.42 6.93 13.09
C GLU A 50 4.94 6.86 12.73
N LYS A 51 4.14 7.85 13.16
CA LYS A 51 2.74 7.96 12.74
C LYS A 51 2.61 8.11 11.23
N GLY A 52 3.47 8.91 10.60
CA GLY A 52 3.48 9.09 9.16
C GLY A 52 3.73 7.79 8.40
N GLU A 53 4.66 6.95 8.87
CA GLU A 53 4.92 5.63 8.30
C GLU A 53 3.73 4.67 8.47
N GLN A 54 3.10 4.66 9.65
CA GLN A 54 1.91 3.84 9.92
C GLN A 54 0.74 4.23 9.01
N GLU A 55 0.43 5.52 8.92
CA GLU A 55 -0.64 6.05 8.06
C GLU A 55 -0.36 5.79 6.58
N LYS A 56 0.89 5.94 6.14
CA LYS A 56 1.30 5.61 4.77
C LYS A 56 1.05 4.14 4.44
N LYS A 57 1.36 3.24 5.37
CA LYS A 57 1.14 1.79 5.18
C LYS A 57 -0.35 1.46 5.11
N ALA A 58 -1.16 2.00 6.04
CA ALA A 58 -2.61 1.82 6.03
C ALA A 58 -3.25 2.35 4.74
N LEU A 59 -2.80 3.52 4.27
CA LEU A 59 -3.24 4.08 2.99
C LEU A 59 -2.84 3.17 1.81
N GLN A 60 -1.61 2.66 1.80
CA GLN A 60 -1.15 1.75 0.74
C GLN A 60 -1.99 0.47 0.70
N GLU A 61 -2.29 -0.13 1.85
CA GLU A 61 -3.16 -1.32 1.95
C GLU A 61 -4.57 -1.01 1.43
N THR A 62 -5.14 0.14 1.83
CA THR A 62 -6.46 0.59 1.38
C THR A 62 -6.51 0.77 -0.14
N ILE A 63 -5.50 1.40 -0.72
CA ILE A 63 -5.38 1.59 -2.18
C ILE A 63 -5.26 0.23 -2.88
N GLN A 64 -4.41 -0.67 -2.40
CA GLN A 64 -4.25 -2.00 -2.98
C GLN A 64 -5.56 -2.79 -2.98
N GLN A 65 -6.31 -2.75 -1.88
CA GLN A 65 -7.62 -3.38 -1.77
C GLN A 65 -8.61 -2.74 -2.74
N THR A 66 -8.73 -1.42 -2.75
CA THR A 66 -9.68 -0.67 -3.59
C THR A 66 -9.41 -0.91 -5.07
N VAL A 67 -8.15 -0.83 -5.49
CA VAL A 67 -7.75 -1.12 -6.87
C VAL A 67 -8.01 -2.58 -7.21
N GLY A 68 -7.70 -3.52 -6.31
CA GLY A 68 -8.00 -4.93 -6.51
C GLY A 68 -9.50 -5.21 -6.71
N GLU A 69 -10.36 -4.58 -5.90
CA GLU A 69 -11.82 -4.67 -6.04
C GLU A 69 -12.32 -4.08 -7.36
N ILE A 70 -11.82 -2.90 -7.74
CA ILE A 70 -12.18 -2.27 -9.02
C ILE A 70 -11.78 -3.18 -10.19
N MET A 71 -10.55 -3.72 -10.17
CA MET A 71 -10.07 -4.62 -11.22
C MET A 71 -10.92 -5.89 -11.31
N LYS A 72 -11.30 -6.47 -10.16
CA LYS A 72 -12.21 -7.62 -10.11
C LYS A 72 -13.60 -7.29 -10.68
N ASN A 73 -14.15 -6.13 -10.32
CA ASN A 73 -15.47 -5.67 -10.78
C ASN A 73 -15.50 -5.36 -12.29
N LEU A 74 -14.37 -4.95 -12.86
CA LEU A 74 -14.21 -4.73 -14.30
C LEU A 74 -13.91 -6.02 -15.09
N GLY A 75 -13.89 -7.19 -14.43
CA GLY A 75 -13.59 -8.47 -15.06
C GLY A 75 -12.12 -8.67 -15.40
N TYR A 76 -11.22 -7.87 -14.82
CA TYR A 76 -9.78 -8.02 -14.99
C TYR A 76 -9.31 -9.23 -14.17
N ILE A 77 -8.95 -10.30 -14.87
CA ILE A 77 -8.40 -11.53 -14.28
C ILE A 77 -6.89 -11.39 -14.15
N ARG A 78 -6.32 -11.85 -13.03
CA ARG A 78 -4.86 -11.85 -12.88
C ARG A 78 -4.24 -12.85 -13.86
N LYS A 79 -3.00 -12.58 -14.30
CA LYS A 79 -2.31 -13.44 -15.27
C LYS A 79 -2.16 -14.86 -14.74
N GLU A 80 -1.90 -15.00 -13.44
CA GLU A 80 -1.77 -16.27 -12.76
C GLU A 80 -3.09 -17.07 -12.78
N GLU A 81 -4.22 -16.40 -12.59
CA GLU A 81 -5.56 -17.01 -12.64
C GLU A 81 -5.88 -17.46 -14.07
N TYR A 82 -5.47 -16.71 -15.08
CA TYR A 82 -5.60 -17.07 -16.50
C TYR A 82 -4.72 -18.28 -16.86
N THR A 83 -3.43 -18.27 -16.51
CA THR A 83 -2.52 -19.38 -16.80
C THR A 83 -2.95 -20.67 -16.10
N ALA A 84 -3.43 -20.59 -14.86
CA ALA A 84 -3.99 -21.76 -14.16
C ALA A 84 -5.24 -22.32 -14.87
N LEU A 85 -6.06 -21.44 -15.46
CA LEU A 85 -7.21 -21.87 -16.26
C LEU A 85 -6.75 -22.53 -17.57
N GLU A 86 -5.76 -21.95 -18.25
CA GLU A 86 -5.17 -22.48 -19.49
C GLU A 86 -4.57 -23.89 -19.29
N GLU A 87 -3.81 -24.10 -18.20
CA GLU A 87 -3.27 -25.42 -17.86
C GLU A 87 -4.37 -26.46 -17.61
N ARG A 88 -5.42 -26.08 -16.87
CA ARG A 88 -6.58 -26.96 -16.63
C ARG A 88 -7.32 -27.30 -17.91
N VAL A 89 -7.49 -26.34 -18.81
CA VAL A 89 -8.12 -26.57 -20.12
C VAL A 89 -7.26 -27.56 -20.93
N LYS A 90 -5.96 -27.35 -20.99
CA LYS A 90 -5.02 -28.24 -21.69
C LYS A 90 -5.04 -29.67 -21.12
N GLU A 91 -5.12 -29.83 -19.81
CA GLU A 91 -5.25 -31.15 -19.18
C GLU A 91 -6.57 -31.83 -19.55
N LEU A 92 -7.68 -31.11 -19.53
CA LEU A 92 -8.99 -31.64 -19.92
C LEU A 92 -9.04 -32.01 -21.39
N GLU A 93 -8.48 -31.18 -22.26
CA GLU A 93 -8.34 -31.48 -23.69
C GLU A 93 -7.48 -32.74 -23.90
N ALA A 94 -6.33 -32.84 -23.23
CA ALA A 94 -5.48 -34.03 -23.30
C ALA A 94 -6.21 -35.30 -22.84
N ARG A 95 -7.11 -35.20 -21.85
CA ARG A 95 -7.93 -36.35 -21.40
C ARG A 95 -9.04 -36.71 -22.38
N LEU A 96 -9.64 -35.73 -23.05
CA LEU A 96 -10.68 -35.95 -24.06
C LEU A 96 -10.11 -36.53 -25.36
N TYR A 97 -8.95 -36.03 -25.79
CA TYR A 97 -8.28 -36.49 -27.03
C TYR A 97 -7.26 -37.63 -26.80
N GLY A 98 -6.95 -37.94 -25.53
CA GLY A 98 -5.95 -38.95 -25.13
C GLY A 98 -6.54 -40.25 -24.57
N ALA A 99 -7.84 -40.49 -24.67
CA ALA A 99 -8.39 -41.85 -24.56
C ALA A 99 -8.33 -42.50 -25.95
N PRO A 100 -7.45 -43.48 -26.19
CA PRO A 100 -7.61 -44.35 -27.35
C PRO A 100 -8.95 -45.06 -27.19
N THR A 101 -9.75 -45.05 -28.25
CA THR A 101 -10.94 -45.87 -28.42
C THR A 101 -10.55 -47.35 -28.39
N ALA A 102 -10.32 -47.88 -27.19
CA ALA A 102 -10.28 -49.30 -26.94
C ALA A 102 -11.74 -49.79 -26.95
N GLY A 103 -12.26 -50.12 -28.13
CA GLY A 103 -13.57 -50.78 -28.18
C GLY A 103 -14.35 -50.73 -29.49
N GLU A 104 -13.72 -50.75 -30.67
CA GLU A 104 -14.40 -51.27 -31.87
C GLU A 104 -13.45 -52.23 -32.61
N THR A 105 -13.32 -53.42 -32.05
CA THR A 105 -12.82 -54.61 -32.76
C THR A 105 -13.78 -55.75 -32.46
N THR A 106 -14.84 -55.83 -33.24
CA THR A 106 -15.73 -56.98 -33.53
C THR A 106 -16.80 -56.40 -34.45
N GLU A 107 -17.07 -56.86 -35.66
CA GLU A 107 -16.97 -58.18 -36.28
C GLU A 107 -17.07 -58.00 -37.80
#